data_AF-A0A936RCQ8-F1
#
_entry.id   AF-A0A936RCQ8-F1
#
_cell.length_a   1.000
_cell.length_b   1.000
_cell.length_c   1.000
_cell.angle_alpha   90.00
_cell.angle_beta   90.00
_cell.angle_gamma   90.00
#
_symmetry.space_group_name_H-M   'P 1'
#
loop_
_entity.id
_entity.type
_entity.pdbx_description
1 polymer ?
#
loop_
_entity_poly.entity_id
_entity_poly.type
_entity_poly.pdbx_seq_one_letter_code
_entity_poly.pdbx_strand_id
1 'polypeptide(L)'
;MFGKIRFSSKFSVDNSIYVSSSKNQAGWAGSIGDTIIFSRRNVNSVENVINIKYNFTNRMGLTVRARHYWSKVNPQQFYELDVNGKLQAPANPFTGNVNQNYNYLSVDMVYNWQFAQGSFLSIVWKDIGESFNRQFEKNYVKNLGNTISGDQFNSLSLRVIYFLDYLTVRKKLSKS
;
A
#
# COMPACT_ATOMS: atom_id res chain seq x y z
N MET A 1 5.87 15.66 -2.95
CA MET A 1 7.16 15.82 -3.65
C MET A 1 7.39 14.62 -4.54
N PHE A 2 7.90 14.82 -5.75
CA PHE A 2 8.21 13.73 -6.68
C PHE A 2 9.63 13.92 -7.23
N GLY A 3 10.34 12.82 -7.46
CA GLY A 3 11.70 12.83 -7.99
C GLY A 3 11.95 11.59 -8.83
N LYS A 4 12.56 11.78 -10.00
CA LYS A 4 13.00 10.69 -10.86
C LYS A 4 14.48 10.82 -11.14
N ILE A 5 15.21 9.75 -10.92
CA ILE A 5 16.62 9.65 -11.27
C ILE A 5 16.78 8.50 -12.25
N ARG A 6 17.30 8.82 -13.44
CA ARG A 6 17.70 7.83 -14.43
C ARG A 6 19.22 7.71 -14.40
N PHE A 7 19.72 6.61 -13.87
CA PHE A 7 21.15 6.34 -13.78
C PHE A 7 21.72 5.82 -15.10
N SER A 8 20.90 5.14 -15.91
CA SER A 8 21.27 4.70 -17.26
C SER A 8 20.05 4.52 -18.17
N SER A 9 20.26 4.19 -19.44
CA SER A 9 19.17 3.81 -20.36
C SER A 9 18.37 2.58 -19.90
N LYS A 10 18.95 1.78 -19.00
CA LYS A 10 18.37 0.53 -18.48
C LYS A 10 17.86 0.64 -17.05
N PHE A 11 18.33 1.61 -16.26
CA PHE A 11 18.04 1.71 -14.83
C PHE A 11 17.48 3.08 -14.44
N SER A 12 16.30 3.09 -13.81
CA SER A 12 15.70 4.30 -13.26
C SER A 12 14.99 4.03 -11.94
N VAL A 13 15.02 5.04 -11.07
CA VAL A 13 14.28 5.08 -9.81
C VAL A 13 13.38 6.31 -9.81
N ASP A 14 12.09 6.09 -9.55
CA ASP A 14 11.08 7.13 -9.36
C ASP A 14 10.62 7.08 -7.90
N ASN A 15 10.74 8.17 -7.17
CA ASN A 15 10.22 8.31 -5.81
C ASN A 15 9.12 9.38 -5.76
N SER A 16 8.07 9.12 -4.98
CA SER A 16 6.98 10.05 -4.74
C SER A 16 6.59 10.01 -3.28
N ILE A 17 6.52 11.19 -2.67
CA ILE A 17 6.16 11.39 -1.27
C ILE A 17 4.92 12.28 -1.24
N TYR A 18 3.85 11.76 -0.64
CA TYR A 18 2.61 12.48 -0.42
C TYR A 18 2.43 12.68 1.07
N VAL A 19 2.21 13.93 1.49
CA VAL A 19 1.92 14.27 2.88
C VAL A 19 0.56 14.94 2.90
N SER A 20 -0.36 14.43 3.72
CA SER A 20 -1.66 15.04 3.95
C SER A 20 -1.93 15.24 5.43
N SER A 21 -2.58 16.35 5.73
CA SER A 21 -2.94 16.75 7.09
C SER A 21 -4.35 17.31 7.06
N SER A 22 -5.28 16.57 7.62
CA SER A 22 -6.68 16.95 7.75
C SER A 22 -6.94 17.31 9.20
N LYS A 23 -7.31 18.57 9.46
CA LYS A 23 -7.64 19.04 10.80
C LYS A 23 -9.14 19.01 11.03
N ASN A 24 -9.55 18.79 12.27
CA ASN A 24 -10.95 18.84 12.71
C ASN A 24 -11.90 17.92 11.92
N GLN A 25 -11.41 16.79 11.45
CA GLN A 25 -12.25 15.82 10.76
C GLN A 25 -13.19 15.15 11.76
N ALA A 26 -14.47 15.04 11.43
CA ALA A 26 -15.40 14.22 12.18
C ALA A 26 -15.16 12.73 11.89
N GLY A 27 -15.25 11.88 12.90
CA GLY A 27 -15.18 10.44 12.74
C GLY A 27 -15.77 9.71 13.92
N TRP A 28 -16.12 8.44 13.74
CA TRP A 28 -16.60 7.59 14.81
C TRP A 28 -15.47 7.29 15.83
N ALA A 29 -15.80 7.32 17.11
CA ALA A 29 -14.88 7.01 18.21
C ALA A 29 -15.27 5.73 18.96
N GLY A 30 -16.56 5.51 19.19
CA GLY A 30 -17.04 4.37 19.96
C GLY A 30 -18.53 4.49 20.28
N SER A 31 -18.98 3.68 21.23
CA SER A 31 -20.31 3.82 21.84
C SER A 31 -20.22 3.65 23.36
N ILE A 32 -21.13 4.29 24.08
CA ILE A 32 -21.37 4.09 25.51
C ILE A 32 -22.83 3.64 25.64
N GLY A 33 -23.04 2.34 25.92
CA GLY A 33 -24.37 1.73 25.75
C GLY A 33 -24.85 1.88 24.30
N ASP A 34 -26.05 2.41 24.11
CA ASP A 34 -26.64 2.66 22.79
C ASP A 34 -26.26 4.04 22.19
N THR A 35 -25.55 4.87 22.95
CA THR A 35 -25.15 6.21 22.49
C THR A 35 -23.86 6.14 21.67
N ILE A 36 -23.92 6.61 20.42
CA ILE A 36 -22.76 6.71 19.53
C ILE A 36 -21.94 7.95 19.88
N ILE A 37 -20.63 7.76 20.02
CA ILE A 37 -19.67 8.83 20.28
C ILE A 37 -18.87 9.14 19.00
N PHE A 38 -18.90 10.40 18.60
CA PHE A 38 -18.08 10.95 17.53
C PHE A 38 -16.87 11.67 18.10
N SER A 39 -15.79 11.73 17.33
CA SER A 39 -14.62 12.52 17.64
C SER A 39 -14.35 13.54 16.53
N ARG A 40 -14.00 14.75 16.95
CA ARG A 40 -13.24 15.68 16.11
C ARG A 40 -11.77 15.35 16.24
N ARG A 41 -11.15 14.92 15.14
CA ARG A 41 -9.78 14.39 15.11
C ARG A 41 -8.92 15.04 14.04
N ASN A 42 -7.62 15.08 14.29
CA ASN A 42 -6.63 15.45 13.29
C ASN A 42 -6.04 14.17 12.69
N VAL A 43 -6.01 14.09 11.36
CA VAL A 43 -5.45 12.96 10.62
C VAL A 43 -4.24 13.43 9.86
N ASN A 44 -3.09 12.84 10.15
CA ASN A 44 -1.84 13.11 9.46
C ASN A 44 -1.40 11.83 8.78
N SER A 45 -1.19 11.86 7.47
CA SER A 45 -0.71 10.72 6.71
C SER A 45 0.46 11.09 5.83
N VAL A 46 1.35 10.11 5.67
CA VAL A 46 2.53 10.18 4.81
C VAL A 46 2.57 8.90 3.98
N GLU A 47 2.62 9.07 2.67
CA GLU A 47 2.76 7.98 1.72
C GLU A 47 4.05 8.14 0.93
N ASN A 48 4.86 7.08 0.90
CA ASN A 48 6.09 7.01 0.14
C ASN A 48 5.96 5.89 -0.88
N VAL A 49 6.13 6.22 -2.15
CA VAL A 49 6.14 5.26 -3.26
C VAL A 49 7.51 5.31 -3.90
N ILE A 50 8.18 4.16 -3.98
CA ILE A 50 9.45 3.98 -4.68
C ILE A 50 9.20 2.98 -5.81
N ASN A 51 9.42 3.40 -7.05
CA ASN A 51 9.39 2.55 -8.22
C ASN A 51 10.81 2.40 -8.76
N ILE A 52 11.28 1.17 -8.86
CA ILE A 52 12.58 0.80 -9.40
C ILE A 52 12.32 0.05 -10.69
N LYS A 53 12.96 0.48 -11.78
CA LYS A 53 12.85 -0.18 -13.09
C LYS A 53 14.23 -0.53 -13.59
N TYR A 54 14.42 -1.79 -13.96
CA TYR A 54 15.65 -2.30 -14.54
C TYR A 54 15.36 -3.15 -15.77
N ASN A 55 15.89 -2.75 -16.93
CA ASN A 55 15.78 -3.50 -18.18
C ASN A 55 17.10 -4.24 -18.44
N PHE A 56 17.10 -5.56 -18.34
CA PHE A 56 18.29 -6.37 -18.67
C PHE A 56 18.59 -6.27 -20.18
N THR A 57 17.55 -6.45 -20.99
CA THR A 57 17.58 -6.37 -22.46
C THR A 57 16.30 -5.67 -22.97
N ASN A 58 16.16 -5.50 -24.28
CA ASN A 58 14.91 -5.05 -24.89
C ASN A 58 13.76 -6.06 -24.77
N ARG A 59 14.03 -7.28 -24.27
CA ARG A 59 13.07 -8.37 -24.08
C ARG A 59 12.86 -8.74 -22.62
N MET A 60 13.62 -8.17 -21.69
CA MET A 60 13.65 -8.58 -20.28
C MET A 60 13.68 -7.36 -19.36
N GLY A 61 12.71 -7.26 -18.46
CA GLY A 61 12.63 -6.16 -17.51
C GLY A 61 12.10 -6.58 -16.15
N LEU A 62 12.60 -5.93 -15.11
CA LEU A 62 12.15 -6.02 -13.73
C LEU A 62 11.62 -4.65 -13.30
N THR A 63 10.44 -4.64 -12.72
CA THR A 63 9.86 -3.48 -12.05
C THR A 63 9.55 -3.86 -10.61
N VAL A 64 10.05 -3.06 -9.67
CA VAL A 64 9.72 -3.19 -8.24
C VAL A 64 9.03 -1.91 -7.82
N ARG A 65 7.88 -2.03 -7.15
CA ARG A 65 7.15 -0.91 -6.57
C ARG A 65 6.95 -1.18 -5.09
N ALA A 66 7.61 -0.39 -4.27
CA ALA A 66 7.39 -0.38 -2.82
C ALA A 66 6.54 0.84 -2.46
N ARG A 67 5.46 0.62 -1.71
CA ARG A 67 4.61 1.68 -1.17
C ARG A 67 4.54 1.50 0.34
N HIS A 68 4.95 2.53 1.07
CA HIS A 68 4.77 2.63 2.52
C HIS A 68 3.81 3.77 2.83
N TYR A 69 2.70 3.44 3.48
CA TYR A 69 1.69 4.37 3.92
C TYR A 69 1.63 4.37 5.44
N TRP A 70 1.74 5.54 6.03
CA TRP A 70 1.61 5.75 7.46
C TRP A 70 0.54 6.79 7.73
N SER A 71 -0.34 6.52 8.69
CA SER A 71 -1.40 7.43 9.11
C SER A 71 -1.53 7.46 10.62
N LYS A 72 -1.66 8.68 11.15
CA LYS A 72 -1.84 8.98 12.56
C LYS A 72 -3.14 9.75 12.74
N VAL A 73 -4.01 9.22 13.60
CA VAL A 73 -5.26 9.86 14.01
C VAL A 73 -5.13 10.29 15.46
N ASN A 74 -5.27 11.60 15.70
CA ASN A 74 -5.25 12.21 17.01
C ASN A 74 -6.63 12.82 17.35
N PRO A 75 -7.46 12.14 18.15
CA PRO A 75 -8.71 12.68 18.70
C PRO A 75 -8.44 13.97 19.47
N GLN A 76 -9.32 14.96 19.34
CA GLN A 76 -9.22 16.23 20.07
C GLN A 76 -10.36 16.41 21.07
N GLN A 77 -11.58 16.15 20.61
CA GLN A 77 -12.79 16.26 21.42
C GLN A 77 -13.78 15.16 21.02
N PHE A 78 -14.63 14.77 21.97
CA PHE A 78 -15.69 13.79 21.78
C PHE A 78 -17.05 14.47 21.87
N TYR A 79 -18.01 13.97 21.09
CA TYR A 79 -19.36 14.49 20.99
C TYR A 79 -20.35 13.34 20.93
N GLU A 80 -21.54 13.57 21.49
CA GLU A 80 -22.75 12.80 21.21
C GLU A 80 -23.78 13.70 20.50
N LEU A 81 -24.83 13.08 19.97
CA LEU A 81 -25.95 13.81 19.36
C LEU A 81 -27.06 13.99 20.39
N ASP A 82 -27.59 15.20 20.51
CA ASP A 82 -28.84 15.44 21.24
C ASP A 82 -30.04 14.88 20.44
N VAL A 83 -31.22 14.88 21.06
CA VAL A 83 -32.48 14.46 20.42
C VAL A 83 -32.85 15.28 19.17
N ASN A 84 -32.27 16.47 19.02
CA ASN A 84 -32.45 17.37 17.89
C ASN A 84 -31.33 17.24 16.82
N GLY A 85 -30.39 16.32 17.00
CA GLY A 85 -29.23 16.11 16.12
C GLY A 85 -28.09 17.12 16.26
N LYS A 86 -28.06 17.93 17.32
CA LYS A 86 -26.95 18.85 17.63
C LYS A 86 -25.83 18.14 18.37
N LEU A 87 -24.59 18.54 18.07
CA LEU A 87 -23.41 18.03 18.77
C LEU A 87 -23.34 18.62 20.18
N GLN A 88 -23.29 17.76 21.19
CA GLN A 88 -23.07 18.14 22.58
C GLN A 88 -21.93 17.34 23.21
N ALA A 89 -21.38 17.85 24.32
CA ALA A 89 -20.44 17.08 25.12
C ALA A 89 -21.16 15.84 25.68
N PRO A 90 -20.52 14.66 25.67
CA PRO A 90 -21.20 13.44 26.08
C PRO A 90 -21.55 13.49 27.56
N ALA A 91 -22.77 13.07 27.90
CA ALA A 91 -23.26 13.07 29.29
C ALA A 91 -22.36 12.23 30.21
N ASN A 92 -21.80 11.14 29.68
CA ASN A 92 -20.77 10.33 30.31
C ASN A 92 -19.42 10.54 29.60
N PRO A 93 -18.35 10.97 30.30
CA PRO A 93 -17.04 11.16 29.68
C PRO A 93 -16.52 9.89 29.00
N PHE A 94 -16.27 9.96 27.69
CA PHE A 94 -15.63 8.87 26.96
C PHE A 94 -14.12 8.87 27.22
N THR A 95 -13.63 7.82 27.90
CA THR A 95 -12.20 7.65 28.26
C THR A 95 -11.47 6.62 27.41
N GLY A 96 -12.14 6.05 26.39
CA GLY A 96 -11.57 5.03 25.52
C GLY A 96 -10.40 5.54 24.68
N ASN A 97 -9.32 4.77 24.60
CA ASN A 97 -8.22 5.08 23.69
C ASN A 97 -8.63 4.79 22.23
N VAL A 98 -8.84 5.86 21.48
CA VAL A 98 -9.20 5.87 20.05
C VAL A 98 -8.13 6.51 19.18
N ASN A 99 -6.92 6.65 19.71
CA ASN A 99 -5.73 6.95 18.92
C ASN A 99 -5.51 5.84 17.91
N GLN A 100 -5.16 6.21 16.69
CA GLN A 100 -4.84 5.25 15.64
C GLN A 100 -3.48 5.58 15.05
N ASN A 101 -2.62 4.57 14.99
CA ASN A 101 -1.35 4.58 14.28
C ASN A 101 -1.37 3.40 13.33
N TYR A 102 -1.57 3.68 12.05
CA TYR A 102 -1.71 2.68 11.00
C TYR A 102 -0.51 2.75 10.07
N ASN A 103 0.13 1.60 9.83
CA ASN A 103 1.19 1.43 8.86
C ASN A 103 0.78 0.34 7.87
N TYR A 104 1.06 0.60 6.60
CA TYR A 104 0.80 -0.30 5.50
C TYR A 104 2.02 -0.30 4.60
N LEU A 105 2.59 -1.46 4.35
CA LEU A 105 3.70 -1.68 3.43
C LEU A 105 3.25 -2.65 2.35
N SER A 106 3.45 -2.28 1.09
CA SER A 106 3.26 -3.22 -0.02
C SER A 106 4.45 -3.18 -0.96
N VAL A 107 4.93 -4.35 -1.35
CA VAL A 107 5.99 -4.52 -2.34
C VAL A 107 5.46 -5.37 -3.49
N ASP A 108 5.39 -4.77 -4.68
CA ASP A 108 5.04 -5.44 -5.92
C ASP A 108 6.31 -5.61 -6.77
N MET A 109 6.67 -6.84 -7.10
CA MET A 109 7.72 -7.15 -8.07
C MET A 109 7.12 -7.80 -9.31
N VAL A 110 7.48 -7.27 -10.48
CA VAL A 110 7.04 -7.77 -11.79
C VAL A 110 8.27 -7.97 -12.66
N TYR A 111 8.54 -9.23 -13.00
CA TYR A 111 9.54 -9.61 -13.99
C TYR A 111 8.86 -10.06 -15.27
N ASN A 112 9.25 -9.48 -16.40
CA ASN A 112 8.72 -9.80 -17.72
C ASN A 112 9.86 -10.22 -18.65
N TRP A 113 9.68 -11.33 -19.35
CA TRP A 113 10.62 -11.85 -20.34
C TRP A 113 9.90 -12.30 -21.61
N GLN A 114 10.21 -11.67 -22.73
CA GLN A 114 9.83 -12.15 -24.06
C GLN A 114 10.88 -13.14 -24.58
N PHE A 115 10.62 -14.43 -24.42
CA PHE A 115 11.57 -15.48 -24.82
C PHE A 115 11.48 -15.84 -26.31
N ALA A 116 10.34 -15.57 -26.96
CA ALA A 116 10.19 -15.69 -28.41
C ALA A 116 9.23 -14.61 -28.95
N GLN A 117 9.17 -14.45 -30.27
CA GLN A 117 8.23 -13.51 -30.89
C GLN A 117 6.79 -13.88 -30.48
N GLY A 118 6.05 -12.94 -29.89
CA GLY A 118 4.72 -13.19 -29.36
C GLY A 118 4.63 -14.11 -28.15
N SER A 119 5.75 -14.58 -27.57
CA SER A 119 5.75 -15.47 -26.41
C SER A 119 6.42 -14.84 -25.19
N PHE A 120 5.75 -14.88 -24.05
CA PHE A 120 6.09 -14.13 -22.84
C PHE A 120 6.03 -14.99 -21.59
N LEU A 121 6.98 -14.78 -20.70
CA LEU A 121 6.97 -15.22 -19.32
C LEU A 121 6.83 -14.00 -18.42
N SER A 122 5.90 -14.04 -17.47
CA SER A 122 5.74 -13.02 -16.44
C SER A 122 5.74 -13.67 -15.06
N ILE A 123 6.56 -13.14 -14.16
CA ILE A 123 6.61 -13.53 -12.76
C ILE A 123 6.20 -12.30 -11.96
N VAL A 124 5.16 -12.45 -11.14
CA VAL A 124 4.67 -11.38 -10.27
C VAL A 124 4.74 -11.88 -8.84
N TRP A 125 5.45 -11.17 -7.98
CA TRP A 125 5.47 -11.38 -6.55
C TRP A 125 4.88 -10.16 -5.87
N LYS A 126 3.99 -10.36 -4.91
CA LYS A 126 3.44 -9.29 -4.09
C LYS A 126 3.56 -9.68 -2.63
N ASP A 127 3.99 -8.73 -1.83
CA ASP A 127 4.02 -8.83 -0.39
C ASP A 127 3.31 -7.61 0.22
N ILE A 128 2.48 -7.86 1.23
CA ILE A 128 1.72 -6.81 1.93
C ILE A 128 1.81 -7.07 3.43
N GLY A 129 2.31 -6.08 4.17
CA GLY A 129 2.33 -6.05 5.63
C GLY A 129 1.48 -4.91 6.16
N GLU A 130 0.68 -5.17 7.18
CA GLU A 130 -0.16 -4.18 7.85
C GLU A 130 0.12 -4.17 9.34
N SER A 131 0.15 -2.98 9.95
CA SER A 131 0.33 -2.84 11.38
C SER A 131 -0.56 -1.73 11.92
N PHE A 132 -1.42 -2.09 12.87
CA PHE A 132 -2.28 -1.16 13.58
C PHE A 132 -1.93 -1.15 15.08
N ASN A 133 -1.70 0.04 15.62
CA ASN A 133 -1.48 0.23 17.05
C ASN A 133 -2.24 1.47 17.56
N ARG A 134 -2.68 1.43 18.82
CA ARG A 134 -3.32 2.55 19.53
C ARG A 134 -2.33 3.37 20.37
N GLN A 135 -1.08 2.94 20.48
CA GLN A 135 0.01 3.71 21.06
C GLN A 135 0.74 4.50 19.98
N PHE A 136 1.02 5.77 20.27
CA PHE A 136 1.76 6.63 19.37
C PHE A 136 3.26 6.31 19.43
N GLU A 137 3.72 5.47 18.51
CA GLU A 137 5.14 5.27 18.26
C GLU A 137 5.67 6.46 17.45
N LYS A 138 6.54 7.27 18.07
CA LYS A 138 7.03 8.54 17.50
C LYS A 138 8.08 8.35 16.39
N ASN A 139 8.67 7.15 16.29
CA ASN A 139 9.76 6.87 15.36
C ASN A 139 9.26 6.19 14.08
N TYR A 140 9.27 6.94 12.97
CA TYR A 140 8.89 6.44 11.64
C TYR A 140 9.66 5.17 11.22
N VAL A 141 10.97 5.11 11.48
CA VAL A 141 11.81 3.94 11.15
C VAL A 141 11.43 2.71 11.97
N LYS A 142 11.08 2.90 13.25
CA LYS A 142 10.66 1.81 14.13
C LYS A 142 9.29 1.25 13.74
N ASN A 143 8.35 2.13 13.33
CA ASN A 143 7.06 1.71 12.78
C ASN A 143 7.21 0.91 11.47
N LEU A 144 8.11 1.34 10.58
CA LEU A 144 8.43 0.60 9.37
C LEU A 144 9.03 -0.77 9.70
N GLY A 145 9.97 -0.83 10.65
CA GLY A 145 10.56 -2.09 11.12
C GLY A 145 9.51 -3.07 11.66
N ASN A 146 8.58 -2.58 12.49
CA ASN A 146 7.48 -3.39 13.05
C ASN A 146 6.52 -3.92 11.96
N THR A 147 6.31 -3.16 10.88
CA THR A 147 5.45 -3.57 9.76
C THR A 147 6.15 -4.62 8.90
N ILE A 148 7.48 -4.52 8.74
CA ILE A 148 8.29 -5.52 8.04
C ILE A 148 8.40 -6.81 8.87
N SER A 149 8.46 -6.74 10.20
CA SER A 149 8.56 -7.93 11.04
C SER A 149 7.20 -8.57 11.41
N GLY A 150 6.09 -7.95 11.04
CA GLY A 150 4.73 -8.41 11.34
C GLY A 150 4.24 -9.50 10.37
N ASP A 151 2.97 -9.87 10.50
CA ASP A 151 2.32 -10.80 9.58
C ASP A 151 2.28 -10.21 8.17
N GLN A 152 2.74 -11.01 7.20
CA GLN A 152 2.90 -10.60 5.81
C GLN A 152 2.09 -11.51 4.88
N PHE A 153 1.28 -10.90 4.02
CA PHE A 153 0.55 -11.58 2.97
C PHE A 153 1.39 -11.63 1.70
N ASN A 154 1.95 -12.81 1.45
CA ASN A 154 2.79 -13.08 0.29
C ASN A 154 2.01 -13.80 -0.81
N SER A 155 2.20 -13.39 -2.06
CA SER A 155 1.65 -14.08 -3.23
C SER A 155 2.66 -14.12 -4.36
N LEU A 156 2.76 -15.26 -5.03
CA LEU A 156 3.61 -15.48 -6.20
C LEU A 156 2.75 -15.99 -7.35
N SER A 157 2.88 -15.36 -8.51
CA SER A 157 2.12 -15.68 -9.72
C SER A 157 3.06 -15.85 -10.91
N LEU A 158 2.82 -16.91 -11.67
CA LEU A 158 3.55 -17.22 -12.90
C LEU A 158 2.56 -17.21 -14.07
N ARG A 159 2.90 -16.51 -15.15
CA ARG A 159 2.13 -16.51 -16.39
C ARG A 159 3.04 -16.81 -17.58
N VAL A 160 2.64 -17.79 -18.38
CA VAL A 160 3.29 -18.12 -19.66
C VAL A 160 2.28 -17.91 -20.78
N ILE A 161 2.70 -17.18 -21.82
CA ILE A 161 1.99 -17.05 -23.09
C ILE A 161 2.93 -17.58 -24.16
N TYR A 162 2.47 -18.57 -24.93
CA TYR A 162 3.25 -19.16 -26.01
C TYR A 162 2.48 -19.03 -27.33
N PHE A 163 3.13 -18.47 -28.34
CA PHE A 163 2.54 -18.32 -29.68
C PHE A 163 2.92 -19.52 -30.56
N LEU A 164 1.93 -20.30 -30.97
CA LEU A 164 2.10 -21.43 -31.88
C LEU A 164 1.83 -20.99 -33.32
N ASP A 165 2.86 -21.04 -34.16
CA ASP A 165 2.68 -20.91 -35.61
C ASP A 165 2.30 -22.28 -36.21
N TYR A 166 1.10 -22.37 -36.78
CA TYR A 166 0.56 -23.58 -37.41
C TYR A 166 1.49 -24.16 -38.50
N LEU A 167 2.13 -23.30 -39.31
CA LEU A 167 3.03 -23.76 -40.37
C LEU A 167 4.29 -24.42 -39.80
N THR A 168 4.83 -23.83 -38.74
CA THR A 168 5.99 -24.37 -38.01
C THR A 168 5.65 -25.68 -37.30
N VAL A 169 4.48 -25.77 -36.66
CA VAL A 169 4.02 -26.99 -35.98
C VAL A 169 3.78 -28.13 -36.98
N ARG A 170 3.09 -27.85 -38.09
CA ARG A 170 2.82 -28.85 -39.14
C ARG A 170 4.11 -29.42 -39.74
N LYS A 171 5.10 -28.56 -40.02
CA LYS A 171 6.39 -28.99 -40.62
C LYS A 171 7.24 -29.83 -39.66
N LYS A 172 7.08 -29.63 -38.34
CA LYS A 172 7.77 -30.41 -37.30
C LYS A 172 7.10 -31.77 -37.10
N LEU A 173 5.77 -31.83 -37.17
CA LEU A 173 4.98 -33.06 -37.09
C LEU A 173 5.09 -33.93 -38.36
N SER A 174 5.27 -33.34 -39.55
CA SER A 174 5.46 -34.13 -40.79
C SER A 174 6.86 -34.71 -40.97
N LYS A 175 7.81 -34.33 -40.10
CA LYS A 175 9.20 -34.82 -40.11
C LYS A 175 9.51 -35.81 -38.97
N SER A 176 8.53 -36.05 -38.10
CA SER A 176 8.58 -37.07 -37.06
C SER A 176 7.70 -38.25 -37.46
#